data_AF-A0A7L6CFM5-F1
#
_entry.id   AF-A0A7L6CFM5-F1
#
_cell.length_a   1.000
_cell.length_b   1.000
_cell.length_c   1.000
_cell.angle_alpha   90.00
_cell.angle_beta   90.00
_cell.angle_gamma   90.00
#
_symmetry.space_group_name_H-M   'P 1'
#
loop_
_entity.id
_entity.type
_entity.pdbx_description
1 polymer ?
#
loop_
_entity_poly.entity_id
_entity_poly.type
_entity_poly.pdbx_seq_one_letter_code
_entity_poly.pdbx_strand_id
1 'polypeptide(L)' 'MVLPKVVGKLANAIKHHQIHPYYQPLISARNNTISGAELLARWNHEELGFIPPDVFFQWRKVRG' A
#
# COMPACT_ATOMS: atom_id res chain seq x y z
N MET A 1 -9.12 -9.92 9.70
CA MET A 1 -8.15 -10.50 10.66
C MET A 1 -6.99 -9.52 10.79
N VAL A 2 -6.70 -9.03 12.00
CA VAL A 2 -5.60 -8.09 12.24
C VAL A 2 -4.33 -8.86 12.55
N LEU A 3 -3.23 -8.61 11.84
CA LEU A 3 -1.94 -9.25 12.09
C LEU A 3 -1.20 -8.49 13.21
N PRO A 4 -0.97 -9.07 14.41
CA PRO A 4 -0.35 -8.37 15.55
C PRO A 4 1.06 -7.85 15.24
N LYS A 5 1.76 -8.51 14.31
CA LYS A 5 3.09 -8.12 13.83
C LYS A 5 3.09 -6.84 12.96
N VAL A 6 1.93 -6.36 12.52
CA VAL A 6 1.79 -5.24 11.56
C VAL A 6 1.27 -3.96 12.22
N VAL A 7 0.38 -4.08 13.21
CA VAL A 7 -0.27 -2.93 13.87
C VAL A 7 0.75 -2.02 14.54
N GLY A 8 0.67 -0.73 14.26
CA GLY A 8 1.58 0.28 14.84
C GLY A 8 3.02 0.21 14.33
N LYS A 9 3.34 -0.68 13.37
CA LYS A 9 4.69 -0.85 12.83
C LYS A 9 4.94 -0.08 11.52
N LEU A 10 3.93 0.60 10.96
CA LEU A 10 4.04 1.32 9.70
C LEU A 10 5.16 2.37 9.70
N ALA A 11 5.30 3.16 10.77
CA ALA A 11 6.37 4.16 10.88
C ALA A 11 7.77 3.53 10.84
N ASN A 12 7.93 2.35 11.48
CA ASN A 12 9.17 1.60 11.43
C ASN A 12 9.43 1.07 10.01
N ALA A 13 8.41 0.52 9.35
CA ALA A 13 8.51 0.05 7.98
C ALA A 13 8.96 1.14 7.00
N ILE A 14 8.45 2.36 7.17
CA ILE A 14 8.86 3.53 6.39
C ILE A 14 10.34 3.86 6.64
N LYS A 15 10.75 3.93 7.92
CA LYS A 15 12.15 4.21 8.30
C LYS A 15 13.13 3.18 7.72
N HIS A 16 12.70 1.94 7.62
CA HIS A 16 13.51 0.83 7.12
C HIS A 16 13.29 0.52 5.63
N HIS A 17 12.64 1.42 4.87
CA HIS A 17 12.43 1.29 3.43
C HIS A 17 11.73 -0.01 2.99
N GLN A 18 10.89 -0.57 3.86
CA GLN A 18 10.11 -1.80 3.59
C GLN A 18 8.80 -1.53 2.82
N ILE A 19 8.49 -0.25 2.59
CA ILE A 19 7.35 0.20 1.78
C ILE A 19 7.85 0.62 0.40
N HIS A 20 7.36 -0.06 -0.63
CA HIS A 20 7.77 0.15 -2.01
C HIS A 20 6.61 0.72 -2.85
N PRO A 21 6.92 1.60 -3.82
CA PRO A 21 5.94 2.06 -4.80
C PRO A 21 5.67 0.97 -5.84
N TYR A 22 4.40 0.78 -6.16
CA TYR A 22 3.94 0.04 -7.33
C TYR A 22 3.10 0.97 -8.20
N TYR A 23 3.19 0.81 -9.52
CA TYR A 23 2.45 1.63 -10.47
C TYR A 23 1.33 0.80 -11.10
N GLN A 24 0.09 1.24 -10.94
CA GLN A 24 -1.06 0.63 -11.61
C GLN A 24 -1.48 1.52 -12.79
N PRO A 25 -1.38 1.04 -14.05
CA PRO A 25 -1.77 1.82 -15.22
C PRO A 25 -3.25 2.21 -15.19
N LEU A 26 -3.54 3.46 -15.55
CA LEU A 26 -4.88 3.93 -15.84
C LEU A 26 -5.10 3.88 -17.36
N ILE A 27 -6.13 3.17 -17.78
CA ILE A 27 -6.46 2.99 -19.19
C ILE A 27 -7.64 3.88 -19.55
N SER A 28 -7.47 4.71 -20.58
CA SER A 28 -8.53 5.57 -21.12
C SER A 28 -9.62 4.70 -21.76
N ALA A 29 -10.84 4.77 -21.23
CA ALA A 29 -11.99 4.04 -21.77
C ALA A 29 -12.38 4.47 -23.20
N ARG A 30 -11.98 5.68 -23.64
CA ARG A 30 -12.31 6.22 -24.95
C ARG A 30 -11.54 5.53 -26.09
N ASN A 31 -10.27 5.23 -25.86
CA ASN A 31 -9.32 4.84 -26.91
C ASN A 31 -8.35 3.72 -26.48
N ASN A 32 -8.53 3.14 -25.31
CA ASN A 32 -7.73 2.05 -24.76
C ASN A 32 -6.21 2.34 -24.67
N THR A 33 -5.84 3.62 -24.50
CA THR A 33 -4.44 4.03 -24.30
C THR A 33 -4.15 4.27 -22.82
N ILE A 34 -2.89 4.11 -22.41
CA ILE A 34 -2.44 4.51 -21.07
C ILE A 34 -2.62 6.03 -20.95
N SER A 35 -3.40 6.46 -19.95
CA SER A 35 -3.63 7.89 -19.65
C SER A 35 -2.87 8.36 -18.40
N GLY A 36 -2.30 7.43 -17.63
CA GLY A 36 -1.55 7.72 -16.42
C GLY A 36 -1.28 6.46 -15.61
N ALA A 37 -0.86 6.63 -14.36
CA ALA A 37 -0.70 5.54 -13.41
C ALA A 37 -1.06 6.01 -11.99
N GLU A 38 -1.61 5.11 -11.20
CA GLU A 38 -1.79 5.27 -9.75
C GLU A 38 -0.57 4.72 -9.02
N LEU A 39 -0.04 5.50 -8.07
CA LEU A 39 1.06 5.08 -7.20
C LEU A 39 0.48 4.40 -5.96
N LEU A 40 0.81 3.13 -5.77
CA LEU A 40 0.29 2.31 -4.70
C LEU A 40 1.40 1.83 -3.78
N ALA A 41 1.25 2.08 -2.48
CA ALA A 41 2.17 1.58 -1.47
C ALA A 41 1.99 0.07 -1.28
N ARG A 42 3.10 -0.67 -1.26
CA ARG A 42 3.17 -2.10 -0.93
C ARG A 42 4.19 -2.33 0.17
N TRP A 43 3.83 -3.11 1.17
CA TRP A 43 4.75 -3.49 2.23
C TRP A 43 5.21 -4.92 2.03
N ASN A 44 6.52 -5.11 1.83
CA ASN A 44 7.14 -6.43 1.89
C ASN A 44 7.83 -6.59 3.25
N HIS A 45 7.22 -7.35 4.15
CA HIS A 45 7.76 -7.59 5.48
C HIS A 45 8.67 -8.81 5.46
N GLU A 46 9.83 -8.71 6.11
CA GLU A 46 10.87 -9.74 6.07
C GLU A 46 10.36 -11.14 6.44
N GLU A 47 9.56 -11.26 7.51
CA GLU A 47 8.98 -12.55 7.92
C GLU A 47 7.63 -12.92 7.28
N LEU A 48 6.79 -11.93 6.96
CA LEU A 48 5.39 -12.17 6.55
C LEU A 48 5.21 -12.12 5.03
N GLY A 49 6.25 -11.70 4.31
CA GLY A 49 6.19 -11.39 2.89
C GLY A 49 5.27 -10.22 2.61
N PHE A 50 4.50 -10.35 1.54
CA PHE A 50 3.62 -9.30 1.07
C PHE A 50 2.46 -9.04 2.04
N ILE A 51 2.39 -7.82 2.55
CA ILE A 51 1.26 -7.35 3.36
C ILE A 51 0.38 -6.45 2.47
N PRO A 52 -0.92 -6.75 2.31
CA PRO A 52 -1.81 -5.92 1.52
C PRO A 52 -2.11 -4.58 2.23
N PRO A 53 -2.36 -3.49 1.47
CA PRO A 53 -2.63 -2.15 2.00
C PRO A 53 -3.68 -2.12 3.11
N ASP A 54 -4.79 -2.83 2.96
CA ASP A 54 -5.92 -2.83 3.90
C ASP A 54 -5.55 -3.31 5.31
N VAL A 55 -4.44 -4.04 5.44
CA VAL A 55 -3.97 -4.57 6.74
C VAL A 55 -3.21 -3.51 7.54
N PHE A 56 -2.46 -2.62 6.87
CA PHE A 56 -1.62 -1.62 7.53
C PHE A 56 -2.14 -0.19 7.41
N PHE A 57 -2.94 0.10 6.38
CA PHE A 57 -3.87 1.22 6.38
C PHE A 57 -5.17 0.77 7.06
N GLN A 58 -5.10 0.45 8.35
CA GLN A 58 -6.32 0.41 9.13
C GLN A 58 -6.89 1.82 9.10
N TRP A 59 -8.02 1.97 8.40
CA TRP A 59 -8.74 3.22 8.24
C TRP A 59 -8.97 3.87 9.60
N ARG A 60 -8.06 4.74 10.01
CA ARG A 60 -8.35 5.74 11.03
C ARG A 60 -9.24 6.73 10.28
N LYS A 61 -10.56 6.61 10.42
CA LYS A 61 -11.48 7.75 10.27
C LYS A 61 -11.06 8.79 11.32
N VAL A 62 -9.96 9.49 11.09
CA VAL A 62 -9.68 10.72 11.81
C VAL A 62 -10.61 11.72 11.16
N ARG A 63 -11.78 11.85 11.79
CA ARG A 63 -12.71 12.96 11.79
C ARG A 63 -12.77 13.79 10.49
N GLY A 64 -13.96 13.82 9.90
CA GLY A 64 -14.34 14.96 9.05
C GLY A 64 -14.23 16.28 9.80
#